data_AF-A0A3B8I607-F1
#
_entry.id   AF-A0A3B8I607-F1
#
_cell.length_a   1.000
_cell.length_b   1.000
_cell.length_c   1.000
_cell.angle_alpha   90.00
_cell.angle_beta   90.00
_cell.angle_gamma   90.00
#
_symmetry.space_group_name_H-M   'P 1'
#
loop_
_entity.id
_entity.type
_entity.pdbx_description
1 polymer ?
#
loop_
_entity_poly.entity_id
_entity_poly.type
_entity_poly.pdbx_seq_one_letter_code
_entity_poly.pdbx_strand_id
1 'polypeptide(L)'
;MMRLLYRKKHLVEPAIALLLLLSIAVLPAKPVAAEDASQLFDFVSPSVVSIMAGNQVIGSGFIVNSEGYIITCAHVTKGGTKLKVKLADQRVIPVEVLDQDTKLDLAVLRADEKSLPTVNFSLAAVKTGNKVYAVGSPLGMESSMSQGIVSNPSRIIQGQEFIQTNIAINSGNSGGPLFNASAQVIGVNSMKIGEAEGIAFAIPSGTVVEYLLSNDVPVATVTSTTGEASDLPGKTEDGQQSPADQPETAGKTVPLWMVIGVIIILVLAAGAGGYLYFKRRRRQAVSSGTSEPEPNIVLSSQEQQQAPPEDNLEDIDIELK
;
A
#
# COMPACT_ATOMS: atom_id res chain seq x y z
N MET A 1 7.69 -18.14 -64.46
CA MET A 1 7.14 -18.91 -63.32
C MET A 1 8.05 -18.77 -62.10
N MET A 2 8.27 -17.55 -61.61
CA MET A 2 9.14 -17.29 -60.43
C MET A 2 8.94 -15.86 -59.93
N ARG A 3 7.79 -15.56 -59.29
CA ARG A 3 7.54 -14.31 -58.54
C ARG A 3 6.20 -14.41 -57.79
N LEU A 4 6.11 -15.36 -56.85
CA LEU A 4 4.95 -15.47 -55.95
C LEU A 4 5.34 -15.89 -54.52
N LEU A 5 6.60 -15.63 -54.14
CA LEU A 5 7.14 -15.97 -52.81
C LEU A 5 7.39 -14.75 -51.92
N TYR A 6 6.78 -13.59 -52.20
CA TYR A 6 7.07 -12.38 -51.43
C TYR A 6 5.84 -11.52 -51.13
N ARG A 7 4.89 -12.05 -50.36
CA ARG A 7 3.92 -11.19 -49.65
C ARG A 7 3.21 -11.88 -48.48
N LYS A 8 3.95 -12.62 -47.65
CA LYS A 8 3.40 -13.25 -46.43
C LYS A 8 4.15 -12.88 -45.14
N LYS A 9 5.10 -11.95 -45.20
CA LYS A 9 5.89 -11.53 -44.02
C LYS A 9 5.27 -10.38 -43.21
N HIS A 10 4.43 -9.53 -43.81
CA HIS A 10 3.96 -8.31 -43.12
C HIS A 10 2.69 -8.45 -42.27
N LEU A 11 2.05 -9.63 -42.17
CA LEU A 11 0.88 -9.83 -41.32
C LEU A 11 1.16 -10.62 -40.03
N VAL A 12 2.29 -11.32 -39.95
CA VAL A 12 2.65 -12.11 -38.77
C VAL A 12 3.38 -11.26 -37.72
N GLU A 13 4.18 -10.30 -38.16
CA GLU A 13 4.93 -9.39 -37.27
C GLU A 13 4.04 -8.51 -36.36
N PRO A 14 2.96 -7.84 -36.84
CA PRO A 14 2.12 -7.03 -35.96
C PRO A 14 1.28 -7.88 -34.99
N ALA A 15 0.92 -9.11 -35.38
CA ALA A 15 0.16 -10.02 -34.51
C ALA A 15 1.02 -10.59 -33.38
N ILE A 16 2.31 -10.85 -33.65
CA ILE A 16 3.28 -11.29 -32.64
C ILE A 16 3.65 -10.13 -31.70
N ALA A 17 3.80 -8.91 -32.22
CA ALA A 17 4.02 -7.71 -31.41
C ALA A 17 2.82 -7.40 -30.48
N LEU A 18 1.58 -7.59 -30.96
CA LEU A 18 0.37 -7.40 -30.15
C LEU A 18 0.20 -8.50 -29.08
N LEU A 19 0.59 -9.75 -29.38
CA LEU A 19 0.63 -10.84 -28.39
C LEU A 19 1.74 -10.65 -27.35
N LEU A 20 2.89 -10.09 -27.72
CA LEU A 20 3.94 -9.68 -26.79
C LEU A 20 3.52 -8.47 -25.93
N LEU A 21 2.79 -7.50 -26.49
CA LEU A 21 2.21 -6.36 -25.76
C LEU A 21 1.07 -6.77 -24.81
N LEU A 22 0.26 -7.79 -25.15
CA LEU A 22 -0.73 -8.37 -24.23
C LEU A 22 -0.13 -9.32 -23.20
N SER A 23 1.14 -9.69 -23.34
CA SER A 23 1.91 -10.43 -22.33
C SER A 23 2.61 -9.52 -21.32
N ILE A 24 2.23 -8.23 -21.25
CA ILE A 24 2.51 -7.41 -20.07
C ILE A 24 1.80 -8.09 -18.92
N ALA A 25 2.59 -8.81 -18.16
CA ALA A 25 2.22 -9.57 -17.01
C ALA A 25 1.23 -8.78 -16.15
N VAL A 26 0.08 -9.40 -15.85
CA VAL A 26 -0.49 -9.24 -14.52
C VAL A 26 0.56 -9.84 -13.59
N LEU A 27 1.57 -9.04 -13.25
CA LEU A 27 2.43 -9.34 -12.13
C LEU A 27 1.44 -9.49 -10.96
N PRO A 28 1.41 -10.63 -10.26
CA PRO A 28 0.90 -10.54 -8.90
C PRO A 28 1.73 -9.43 -8.26
N ALA A 29 1.10 -8.34 -7.82
CA ALA A 29 1.79 -7.39 -6.97
C ALA A 29 2.43 -8.24 -5.88
N LYS A 30 3.76 -8.34 -5.91
CA LYS A 30 4.49 -9.10 -4.90
C LYS A 30 3.96 -8.51 -3.60
N PRO A 31 3.34 -9.29 -2.69
CA PRO A 31 2.97 -8.74 -1.41
C PRO A 31 4.25 -8.07 -0.91
N VAL A 32 4.19 -6.76 -0.67
CA VAL A 32 5.35 -6.00 -0.19
C VAL A 32 5.69 -6.67 1.13
N ALA A 33 6.63 -7.60 1.07
CA ALA A 33 7.20 -8.18 2.25
C ALA A 33 7.86 -7.00 2.93
N ALA A 34 7.37 -6.66 4.12
CA ALA A 34 7.82 -5.56 4.96
C ALA A 34 9.29 -5.62 5.39
N GLU A 35 10.14 -6.32 4.66
CA GLU A 35 11.57 -6.32 4.92
C GLU A 35 12.16 -4.92 4.72
N ASP A 36 11.55 -4.08 3.87
CA ASP A 36 11.96 -2.70 3.72
C ASP A 36 11.00 -1.74 4.44
N ALA A 37 11.39 -1.34 5.65
CA ALA A 37 10.67 -0.35 6.45
C ALA A 37 10.50 0.99 5.71
N SER A 38 11.42 1.33 4.80
CA SER A 38 11.33 2.55 3.98
C SER A 38 10.14 2.47 3.03
N GLN A 39 9.96 1.34 2.34
CA GLN A 39 8.82 1.16 1.42
C GLN A 39 7.48 1.19 2.17
N LEU A 40 7.44 0.58 3.36
CA LEU A 40 6.25 0.66 4.22
C LEU A 40 5.98 2.12 4.60
N PHE A 41 7.01 2.87 4.99
CA PHE A 41 6.89 4.28 5.35
C PHE A 41 6.36 5.12 4.19
N ASP A 42 6.95 4.98 3.00
CA ASP A 42 6.52 5.72 1.81
C ASP A 42 5.07 5.42 1.44
N PHE A 43 4.63 4.18 1.64
CA PHE A 43 3.25 3.76 1.37
C PHE A 43 2.25 4.32 2.39
N VAL A 44 2.56 4.29 3.70
CA VAL A 44 1.58 4.64 4.75
C VAL A 44 1.62 6.10 5.18
N SER A 45 2.78 6.76 5.09
CA SER A 45 2.96 8.12 5.59
C SER A 45 2.00 9.16 4.99
N PRO A 46 1.54 9.07 3.73
CA PRO A 46 0.54 10.02 3.20
C PRO A 46 -0.81 9.98 3.92
N SER A 47 -1.12 8.87 4.61
CA SER A 47 -2.38 8.70 5.36
C SER A 47 -2.27 9.10 6.83
N VAL A 48 -1.07 9.46 7.29
CA VAL A 48 -0.80 9.87 8.68
C VAL A 48 -0.76 11.40 8.75
N VAL A 49 -1.37 11.96 9.79
CA VAL A 49 -1.52 13.42 9.95
C VAL A 49 -0.99 13.86 11.30
N SER A 50 -0.49 15.10 11.36
CA SER A 50 -0.15 15.76 12.63
C SER A 50 -1.37 16.51 13.15
N ILE A 51 -1.75 16.29 14.40
CA ILE A 51 -2.82 17.05 15.06
C ILE A 51 -2.23 18.32 15.67
N MET A 52 -2.85 19.46 15.40
CA MET A 52 -2.37 20.77 15.81
C MET A 52 -3.41 21.54 16.64
N ALA A 53 -2.95 22.20 17.69
CA ALA A 53 -3.68 23.28 18.37
C ALA A 53 -2.91 24.58 18.18
N GLY A 54 -3.52 25.55 17.47
CA GLY A 54 -2.81 26.74 17.03
C GLY A 54 -1.68 26.38 16.06
N ASN A 55 -0.43 26.67 16.45
CA ASN A 55 0.78 26.36 15.68
C ASN A 55 1.59 25.19 16.27
N GLN A 56 1.09 24.55 17.32
CA GLN A 56 1.80 23.47 18.02
C GLN A 56 1.25 22.11 17.59
N VAL A 57 2.13 21.18 17.24
CA VAL A 57 1.78 19.76 17.07
C VAL A 57 1.63 19.14 18.45
N ILE A 58 0.46 18.54 18.70
CA ILE A 58 0.07 17.98 20.00
C ILE A 58 -0.11 16.46 19.97
N GLY A 59 -0.09 15.86 18.78
CA GLY A 59 -0.21 14.42 18.58
C GLY A 59 -0.27 14.05 17.10
N SER A 60 -0.57 12.80 16.84
CA SER A 60 -0.78 12.26 15.50
C SER A 60 -2.20 11.73 15.33
N GLY A 61 -2.61 11.54 14.09
CA GLY A 61 -3.82 10.83 13.72
C GLY A 61 -3.63 10.16 12.36
N PHE A 62 -4.66 9.52 11.85
CA PHE A 62 -4.61 8.97 10.50
C PHE A 62 -5.99 8.92 9.87
N ILE A 63 -5.99 9.01 8.54
CA ILE A 63 -7.19 9.13 7.71
C ILE A 63 -7.77 7.73 7.48
N VAL A 64 -9.02 7.52 7.91
CA VAL A 64 -9.68 6.20 7.89
C VAL A 64 -10.51 5.97 6.64
N ASN A 65 -10.89 7.04 5.93
CA ASN A 65 -11.58 6.95 4.65
C ASN A 65 -11.35 8.21 3.79
N SER A 66 -11.72 8.13 2.51
CA SER A 66 -11.48 9.17 1.52
C SER A 66 -12.41 10.38 1.65
N GLU A 67 -13.36 10.34 2.59
CA GLU A 67 -14.28 11.43 2.85
C GLU A 67 -13.74 12.44 3.87
N GLY A 68 -12.62 12.15 4.54
CA GLY A 68 -12.00 13.08 5.48
C GLY A 68 -12.22 12.74 6.96
N TYR A 69 -12.60 11.51 7.28
CA TYR A 69 -12.62 11.05 8.67
C TYR A 69 -11.21 10.67 9.13
N ILE A 70 -10.85 11.13 10.33
CA ILE A 70 -9.53 10.93 10.94
C ILE A 70 -9.71 10.39 12.36
N ILE A 71 -8.94 9.39 12.75
CA ILE A 71 -8.91 8.90 14.13
C ILE A 71 -7.64 9.40 14.84
N THR A 72 -7.76 9.69 16.14
CA THR A 72 -6.66 10.03 17.04
C THR A 72 -7.00 9.58 18.47
N CYS A 73 -6.15 9.92 19.44
CA CYS A 73 -6.44 9.68 20.86
C CYS A 73 -7.27 10.82 21.47
N ALA A 74 -8.19 10.47 22.38
CA ALA A 74 -9.04 11.47 23.06
C ALA A 74 -8.20 12.46 23.89
N HIS A 75 -7.12 12.03 24.53
CA HIS A 75 -6.27 12.96 25.29
C HIS A 75 -5.54 13.98 24.39
N VAL A 76 -5.33 13.69 23.10
CA VAL A 76 -4.74 14.62 22.13
C VAL A 76 -5.72 15.75 21.81
N THR A 77 -7.02 15.50 21.83
CA THR A 77 -8.04 16.51 21.52
C THR A 77 -8.42 17.37 22.73
N LYS A 78 -8.08 16.95 23.95
CA LYS A 78 -8.41 17.66 25.20
C LYS A 78 -7.81 19.07 25.20
N GLY A 79 -8.68 20.09 25.14
CA GLY A 79 -8.32 21.51 25.27
C GLY A 79 -8.27 22.30 23.96
N GLY A 80 -8.41 21.65 22.80
CA GLY A 80 -8.44 22.32 21.50
C GLY A 80 -9.85 22.69 21.05
N THR A 81 -10.24 23.96 21.14
CA THR A 81 -11.51 24.45 20.55
C THR A 81 -11.41 24.69 19.03
N LYS A 82 -10.19 24.71 18.48
CA LYS A 82 -9.91 24.92 17.05
C LYS A 82 -8.74 24.04 16.62
N LEU A 83 -9.01 22.75 16.49
CA LEU A 83 -8.01 21.79 16.01
C LEU A 83 -7.80 21.97 14.50
N LYS A 84 -6.57 21.69 14.08
CA LYS A 84 -6.21 21.55 12.67
C LYS A 84 -5.46 20.25 12.50
N VAL A 85 -5.45 19.73 11.29
CA VAL A 85 -4.58 18.64 10.89
C VAL A 85 -3.62 19.14 9.83
N LYS A 86 -2.36 18.76 9.96
CA LYS A 86 -1.35 18.95 8.91
C LYS A 86 -1.15 17.62 8.19
N LEU A 87 -1.41 17.64 6.89
CA LEU A 87 -1.23 16.50 6.00
C LEU A 87 0.24 16.32 5.62
N ALA A 88 0.58 15.15 5.09
CA ALA A 88 1.93 14.85 4.59
C ALA A 88 2.38 15.80 3.46
N ASP A 89 1.44 16.31 2.66
CA ASP A 89 1.67 17.30 1.60
C ASP A 89 1.81 18.75 2.14
N GLN A 90 1.95 18.92 3.45
CA GLN A 90 2.12 20.18 4.18
C GLN A 90 0.86 21.05 4.26
N ARG A 91 -0.27 20.67 3.64
CA ARG A 91 -1.53 21.40 3.81
C ARG A 91 -1.99 21.33 5.26
N VAL A 92 -2.52 22.45 5.75
CA VAL A 92 -3.10 22.55 7.09
C VAL A 92 -4.60 22.82 6.96
N ILE A 93 -5.41 21.90 7.48
CA ILE A 93 -6.86 21.90 7.29
C ILE A 93 -7.53 21.98 8.67
N PRO A 94 -8.52 22.87 8.87
CA PRO A 94 -9.32 22.85 10.09
C PRO A 94 -10.10 21.55 10.20
N VAL A 95 -10.27 21.06 11.43
CA VAL A 95 -11.07 19.87 11.69
C VAL A 95 -12.04 20.08 12.84
N GLU A 96 -13.16 19.39 12.76
CA GLU A 96 -14.15 19.31 13.83
C GLU A 96 -13.97 17.99 14.60
N VAL A 97 -14.17 18.04 15.91
CA VAL A 97 -14.26 16.82 16.73
C VAL A 97 -15.70 16.33 16.62
N LEU A 98 -15.92 15.18 15.98
CA LEU A 98 -17.25 14.59 15.85
C LEU A 98 -17.66 13.87 17.13
N ASP A 99 -16.75 13.07 17.68
CA ASP A 99 -16.96 12.34 18.91
C ASP A 99 -15.62 12.08 19.65
N GLN A 100 -15.71 11.84 20.95
CA GLN A 100 -14.59 11.42 21.78
C GLN A 100 -15.03 10.47 22.90
N ASP A 101 -14.36 9.32 23.01
CA ASP A 101 -14.49 8.39 24.13
C ASP A 101 -13.23 8.45 25.00
N THR A 102 -13.35 9.12 26.14
CA THR A 102 -12.25 9.27 27.09
C THR A 102 -11.89 7.99 27.84
N LYS A 103 -12.78 7.00 27.89
CA LYS A 103 -12.52 5.70 28.50
C LYS A 103 -11.66 4.86 27.55
N LEU A 104 -12.04 4.80 26.27
CA LEU A 104 -11.27 4.13 25.22
C LEU A 104 -10.00 4.87 24.83
N ASP A 105 -9.95 6.17 25.12
CA ASP A 105 -8.92 7.12 24.65
C ASP A 105 -8.90 7.26 23.12
N LEU A 106 -10.08 7.31 22.49
CA LEU A 106 -10.26 7.51 21.06
C LEU A 106 -11.08 8.77 20.77
N ALA A 107 -10.76 9.45 19.69
CA ALA A 107 -11.57 10.54 19.15
C ALA A 107 -11.60 10.47 17.62
N VAL A 108 -12.75 10.77 17.04
CA VAL A 108 -12.91 10.90 15.59
C VAL A 108 -13.08 12.36 15.19
N LEU A 109 -12.31 12.77 14.19
CA LEU A 109 -12.26 14.10 13.65
C LEU A 109 -12.77 14.11 12.21
N ARG A 110 -13.28 15.27 11.78
CA ARG A 110 -13.74 15.51 10.41
C ARG A 110 -12.98 16.65 9.77
N ALA A 111 -12.32 16.36 8.65
CA ALA A 111 -11.82 17.35 7.71
C ALA A 111 -12.82 17.51 6.55
N ASP A 112 -13.01 18.74 6.07
CA ASP A 112 -13.80 19.00 4.86
C ASP A 112 -12.89 18.92 3.61
N GLU A 113 -12.36 17.72 3.35
CA GLU A 113 -11.44 17.45 2.23
C GLU A 113 -11.71 16.02 1.72
N LYS A 114 -11.70 15.85 0.40
CA LYS A 114 -12.03 14.57 -0.26
C LYS A 114 -10.81 13.98 -0.96
N SER A 115 -10.89 12.70 -1.27
CA SER A 115 -9.85 11.96 -2.01
C SER A 115 -8.52 11.91 -1.26
N LEU A 116 -8.59 11.92 0.07
CA LEU A 116 -7.42 11.77 0.92
C LEU A 116 -6.89 10.32 0.89
N PRO A 117 -5.56 10.12 1.01
CA PRO A 117 -4.98 8.79 1.21
C PRO A 117 -5.52 8.15 2.49
N THR A 118 -5.79 6.85 2.46
CA THR A 118 -6.44 6.14 3.57
C THR A 118 -5.65 4.91 4.00
N VAL A 119 -5.73 4.57 5.28
CA VAL A 119 -5.21 3.31 5.80
C VAL A 119 -6.14 2.12 5.50
N ASN A 120 -5.59 0.91 5.62
CA ASN A 120 -6.38 -0.33 5.70
C ASN A 120 -6.27 -0.91 7.11
N PHE A 121 -7.34 -1.51 7.62
CA PHE A 121 -7.34 -2.19 8.92
C PHE A 121 -7.16 -3.70 8.76
N SER A 122 -6.49 -4.31 9.73
CA SER A 122 -6.44 -5.76 9.91
C SER A 122 -7.15 -6.13 11.21
N LEU A 123 -8.06 -7.10 11.15
CA LEU A 123 -8.67 -7.73 12.33
C LEU A 123 -8.07 -9.12 12.61
N ALA A 124 -6.99 -9.47 11.91
CA ALA A 124 -6.30 -10.72 12.15
C ALA A 124 -5.70 -10.74 13.57
N ALA A 125 -5.70 -11.91 14.20
CA ALA A 125 -5.12 -12.09 15.52
C ALA A 125 -3.63 -11.72 15.53
N VAL A 126 -3.27 -10.79 16.41
CA VAL A 126 -1.89 -10.36 16.63
C VAL A 126 -1.18 -11.36 17.54
N LYS A 127 0.09 -11.66 17.26
CA LYS A 127 0.91 -12.59 18.06
C LYS A 127 2.15 -11.88 18.63
N THR A 128 2.59 -12.31 19.80
CA THR A 128 3.89 -11.89 20.36
C THR A 128 5.01 -12.15 19.34
N GLY A 129 5.91 -11.18 19.19
CA GLY A 129 7.01 -11.23 18.23
C GLY A 129 6.66 -10.74 16.82
N ASN A 130 5.40 -10.46 16.49
CA ASN A 130 5.06 -9.82 15.22
C ASN A 130 5.75 -8.45 15.11
N LYS A 131 6.40 -8.20 13.97
CA LYS A 131 6.99 -6.88 13.65
C LYS A 131 5.88 -5.85 13.54
N VAL A 132 6.13 -4.68 14.11
CA VAL A 132 5.20 -3.56 14.11
C VAL A 132 5.93 -2.24 13.87
N TYR A 133 5.21 -1.29 13.30
CA TYR A 133 5.73 0.01 12.90
C TYR A 133 4.78 1.10 13.39
N ALA A 134 5.28 2.04 14.17
CA ALA A 134 4.56 3.25 14.54
C ALA A 134 5.00 4.37 13.61
N VAL A 135 4.04 5.11 13.06
CA VAL A 135 4.29 6.29 12.23
C VAL A 135 3.57 7.48 12.83
N GLY A 136 4.24 8.62 12.89
CA GLY A 136 3.70 9.84 13.47
C GLY A 136 4.66 11.01 13.38
N SER A 137 4.36 12.04 14.16
CA SER A 137 5.11 13.31 14.20
C SER A 137 5.57 13.64 15.62
N PRO A 138 6.57 12.92 16.17
CA PRO A 138 7.13 13.20 17.49
C PRO A 138 7.74 14.60 17.53
N LEU A 139 7.30 15.43 18.49
CA LEU A 139 7.85 16.78 18.73
C LEU A 139 7.81 17.75 17.51
N GLY A 140 6.94 17.50 16.53
CA GLY A 140 6.91 18.28 15.28
C GLY A 140 8.02 17.90 14.29
N MET A 141 8.80 16.85 14.57
CA MET A 141 9.62 16.16 13.58
C MET A 141 8.69 15.28 12.74
N GLU A 142 8.17 15.86 11.67
CA GLU A 142 7.24 15.19 10.76
C GLU A 142 7.87 13.92 10.19
N SER A 143 7.03 12.97 9.78
CA SER A 143 7.48 11.81 8.99
C SER A 143 8.44 10.88 9.76
N SER A 144 8.18 10.64 11.05
CA SER A 144 8.97 9.70 11.84
C SER A 144 8.35 8.31 11.85
N MET A 145 9.20 7.30 11.67
CA MET A 145 8.85 5.89 11.87
C MET A 145 9.68 5.29 12.99
N SER A 146 9.05 4.44 13.80
CA SER A 146 9.72 3.58 14.76
C SER A 146 9.30 2.13 14.54
N GLN A 147 10.24 1.20 14.61
CA GLN A 147 9.99 -0.23 14.45
C GLN A 147 10.17 -0.95 15.80
N GLY A 148 9.35 -1.98 16.02
CA GLY A 148 9.49 -2.86 17.17
C GLY A 148 8.77 -4.19 16.92
N ILE A 149 8.40 -4.83 18.03
CA ILE A 149 7.60 -6.05 18.04
C ILE A 149 6.43 -5.91 19.01
N VAL A 150 5.43 -6.76 18.82
CA VAL A 150 4.40 -7.03 19.82
C VAL A 150 5.03 -7.78 20.98
N SER A 151 5.01 -7.19 22.18
CA SER A 151 5.47 -7.81 23.41
C SER A 151 4.36 -8.63 24.08
N ASN A 152 3.11 -8.17 24.00
CA ASN A 152 1.93 -8.90 24.43
C ASN A 152 0.72 -8.44 23.60
N PRO A 153 -0.01 -9.35 22.93
CA PRO A 153 -1.11 -8.95 22.04
C PRO A 153 -2.39 -8.51 22.77
N SER A 154 -2.56 -8.85 24.06
CA SER A 154 -3.81 -8.65 24.82
C SER A 154 -3.50 -8.36 26.30
N ARG A 155 -2.92 -7.20 26.57
CA ARG A 155 -2.67 -6.72 27.94
C ARG A 155 -3.92 -6.03 28.49
N ILE A 156 -4.44 -6.49 29.62
CA ILE A 156 -5.54 -5.82 30.32
C ILE A 156 -4.98 -4.80 31.32
N ILE A 157 -5.36 -3.54 31.17
CA ILE A 157 -5.02 -2.43 32.08
C ILE A 157 -6.33 -1.74 32.46
N GLN A 158 -6.64 -1.70 33.75
CA GLN A 158 -7.86 -1.07 34.28
C GLN A 158 -9.16 -1.54 33.59
N GLY A 159 -9.20 -2.79 33.14
CA GLY A 159 -10.36 -3.38 32.47
C GLY A 159 -10.47 -3.10 30.97
N GLN A 160 -9.47 -2.46 30.36
CA GLN A 160 -9.37 -2.27 28.90
C GLN A 160 -8.20 -3.09 28.33
N GLU A 161 -8.40 -3.63 27.14
CA GLU A 161 -7.40 -4.40 26.39
C GLU A 161 -6.49 -3.47 25.56
N PHE A 162 -5.20 -3.77 25.56
CA PHE A 162 -4.18 -3.09 24.78
C PHE A 162 -3.21 -4.08 24.13
N ILE A 163 -2.71 -3.73 22.97
CA ILE A 163 -1.51 -4.35 22.39
C ILE A 163 -0.31 -3.69 23.06
N GLN A 164 0.50 -4.47 23.77
CA GLN A 164 1.79 -4.00 24.27
C GLN A 164 2.87 -4.19 23.20
N THR A 165 3.69 -3.16 23.01
CA THR A 165 4.86 -3.19 22.14
C THR A 165 6.10 -2.68 22.87
N ASN A 166 7.26 -2.93 22.26
CA ASN A 166 8.52 -2.32 22.71
C ASN A 166 8.94 -1.10 21.88
N ILE A 167 8.02 -0.57 21.05
CA ILE A 167 8.28 0.64 20.27
C ILE A 167 8.51 1.80 21.24
N ALA A 168 9.50 2.64 20.93
CA ALA A 168 9.67 3.93 21.59
C ALA A 168 8.51 4.87 21.22
N ILE A 169 7.46 4.91 22.05
CA ILE A 169 6.38 5.90 21.94
C ILE A 169 6.79 7.14 22.73
N ASN A 170 7.07 8.22 22.00
CA ASN A 170 7.35 9.55 22.55
C ASN A 170 6.17 10.50 22.30
N SER A 171 6.18 11.66 22.96
CA SER A 171 5.21 12.74 22.72
C SER A 171 5.15 13.11 21.24
N GLY A 172 4.00 12.83 20.61
CA GLY A 172 3.71 13.09 19.20
C GLY A 172 3.41 11.86 18.35
N ASN A 173 3.73 10.63 18.80
CA ASN A 173 3.23 9.41 18.16
C ASN A 173 1.84 8.97 18.68
N SER A 174 1.41 9.49 19.84
CA SER A 174 0.07 9.24 20.38
C SER A 174 -1.02 9.69 19.40
N GLY A 175 -2.03 8.85 19.23
CA GLY A 175 -3.08 8.94 18.22
C GLY A 175 -2.68 8.44 16.82
N GLY A 176 -1.39 8.22 16.54
CA GLY A 176 -0.92 7.67 15.27
C GLY A 176 -1.16 6.15 15.15
N PRO A 177 -1.08 5.60 13.93
CA PRO A 177 -1.34 4.18 13.68
C PRO A 177 -0.16 3.28 14.11
N LEU A 178 -0.50 2.08 14.57
CA LEU A 178 0.40 0.93 14.69
C LEU A 178 0.15 -0.03 13.52
N PHE A 179 1.12 -0.14 12.63
CA PHE A 179 1.05 -1.00 11.44
C PHE A 179 1.68 -2.36 11.68
N ASN A 180 1.11 -3.40 11.07
CA ASN A 180 1.78 -4.67 10.84
C ASN A 180 2.70 -4.60 9.59
N ALA A 181 3.43 -5.68 9.34
CA ALA A 181 4.26 -5.84 8.15
C ALA A 181 3.50 -5.61 6.82
N SER A 182 2.22 -5.96 6.75
CA SER A 182 1.41 -5.76 5.54
C SER A 182 0.89 -4.34 5.35
N ALA A 183 1.44 -3.35 6.07
CA ALA A 183 1.00 -1.96 6.06
C ALA A 183 -0.48 -1.77 6.46
N GLN A 184 -1.00 -2.68 7.28
CA GLN A 184 -2.36 -2.61 7.83
C GLN A 184 -2.33 -2.17 9.28
N VAL A 185 -3.27 -1.31 9.67
CA VAL A 185 -3.44 -0.86 11.04
C VAL A 185 -3.93 -2.02 11.90
N ILE A 186 -3.17 -2.32 12.94
CA ILE A 186 -3.53 -3.28 14.00
C ILE A 186 -3.85 -2.57 15.33
N GLY A 187 -3.61 -1.27 15.44
CA GLY A 187 -4.01 -0.47 16.59
C GLY A 187 -3.69 1.02 16.48
N VAL A 188 -4.09 1.77 17.51
CA VAL A 188 -3.81 3.22 17.67
C VAL A 188 -2.85 3.40 18.84
N ASN A 189 -1.69 4.01 18.61
CA ASN A 189 -0.70 4.30 19.65
C ASN A 189 -1.30 5.26 20.69
N SER A 190 -1.34 4.90 21.98
CA SER A 190 -1.99 5.73 23.01
C SER A 190 -1.00 6.19 24.09
N MET A 191 -0.48 5.26 24.89
CA MET A 191 0.22 5.59 26.13
C MET A 191 1.50 4.75 26.35
N LYS A 192 2.40 5.26 27.21
CA LYS A 192 3.50 4.51 27.84
C LYS A 192 3.29 4.47 29.36
N ILE A 193 3.80 3.45 30.06
CA ILE A 193 3.75 3.41 31.53
C ILE A 193 4.96 4.19 32.09
N GLY A 194 4.70 5.36 32.69
CA GLY A 194 5.71 6.16 33.37
C GLY A 194 6.92 6.48 32.49
N GLU A 195 8.12 6.38 33.07
CA GLU A 195 9.39 6.52 32.34
C GLU A 195 9.97 5.17 31.87
N ALA A 196 9.16 4.10 31.86
CA ALA A 196 9.66 2.80 31.42
C ALA A 196 9.93 2.80 29.90
N GLU A 197 11.18 2.66 29.52
CA GLU A 197 11.59 2.48 28.13
C GLU A 197 11.18 1.09 27.62
N GLY A 198 10.77 1.00 26.35
CA GLY A 198 10.40 -0.26 25.71
C GLY A 198 9.09 -0.88 26.22
N ILE A 199 8.22 -0.10 26.88
CA ILE A 199 6.87 -0.54 27.26
C ILE A 199 5.86 0.51 26.79
N ALA A 200 5.17 0.20 25.70
CA ALA A 200 4.19 1.07 25.10
C ALA A 200 2.91 0.33 24.72
N PHE A 201 1.80 1.06 24.62
CA PHE A 201 0.45 0.48 24.44
C PHE A 201 -0.28 1.09 23.27
N ALA A 202 -0.94 0.23 22.50
CA ALA A 202 -1.85 0.60 21.43
C ALA A 202 -3.24 0.01 21.68
N ILE A 203 -4.27 0.78 21.33
CA ILE A 203 -5.67 0.34 21.37
C ILE A 203 -5.90 -0.58 20.17
N PRO A 204 -6.38 -1.83 20.33
CA PRO A 204 -6.52 -2.79 19.24
C PRO A 204 -7.43 -2.29 18.10
N SER A 205 -7.10 -2.63 16.85
CA SER A 205 -7.88 -2.25 15.67
C SER A 205 -9.34 -2.68 15.73
N GLY A 206 -9.64 -3.83 16.36
CA GLY A 206 -11.02 -4.27 16.60
C GLY A 206 -11.84 -3.24 17.36
N THR A 207 -11.32 -2.79 18.51
CA THR A 207 -11.94 -1.73 19.32
C THR A 207 -12.08 -0.42 18.54
N VAL A 208 -11.08 -0.06 17.74
CA VAL A 208 -11.11 1.16 16.92
C VAL A 208 -12.19 1.08 15.85
N VAL A 209 -12.32 -0.05 15.16
CA VAL A 209 -13.34 -0.27 14.13
C VAL A 209 -14.73 -0.27 14.76
N GLU A 210 -14.93 -0.93 15.90
CA GLU A 210 -16.20 -0.88 16.65
C GLU A 210 -16.59 0.56 17.02
N TYR A 211 -15.64 1.34 17.53
CA TYR A 211 -15.84 2.77 17.86
C TYR A 211 -16.20 3.62 16.63
N LEU A 212 -15.54 3.40 15.48
CA LEU A 212 -15.85 4.11 14.24
C LEU A 212 -17.27 3.76 13.75
N LEU A 213 -17.63 2.48 13.78
CA LEU A 213 -18.95 2.00 13.36
C LEU A 213 -20.07 2.50 14.28
N SER A 214 -19.84 2.60 15.60
CA SER A 214 -20.83 3.16 16.53
C SER A 214 -21.09 4.66 16.33
N ASN A 215 -20.20 5.34 15.61
CA ASN A 215 -20.28 6.76 15.26
C ASN A 215 -20.67 6.99 13.79
N ASP A 216 -21.23 5.97 13.12
CA ASP A 216 -21.65 6.01 11.70
C ASP A 216 -20.52 6.39 10.73
N VAL A 217 -19.26 6.06 11.07
CA VAL A 217 -18.09 6.35 10.24
C VAL A 217 -17.76 5.15 9.34
N PRO A 218 -17.81 5.30 8.00
CA PRO A 218 -17.46 4.21 7.08
C PRO A 218 -15.96 3.87 7.16
N VAL A 219 -15.63 2.58 7.31
CA VAL A 219 -14.24 2.08 7.30
C VAL A 219 -13.94 1.48 5.92
N ALA A 220 -12.92 1.99 5.23
CA ALA A 220 -12.68 1.71 3.81
C ALA A 220 -12.37 0.23 3.50
N THR A 221 -11.60 -0.46 4.36
CA THR A 221 -11.26 -1.87 4.13
C THR A 221 -10.90 -2.59 5.43
N VAL A 222 -11.54 -3.72 5.68
CA VAL A 222 -11.25 -4.62 6.81
C VAL A 222 -10.84 -5.97 6.24
N THR A 223 -9.59 -6.39 6.46
CA THR A 223 -9.16 -7.75 6.09
C THR A 223 -9.37 -8.68 7.29
N SER A 224 -10.39 -9.54 7.21
CA SER A 224 -10.67 -10.61 8.16
C SER A 224 -10.24 -11.95 7.56
N THR A 225 -9.04 -12.42 7.87
CA THR A 225 -8.62 -13.78 7.50
C THR A 225 -9.05 -14.74 8.60
N THR A 226 -10.19 -15.42 8.39
CA THR A 226 -10.55 -16.64 9.11
C THR A 226 -9.72 -17.80 8.54
N GLY A 227 -8.85 -18.42 9.34
CA GLY A 227 -8.03 -19.56 8.90
C GLY A 227 -7.06 -20.09 9.96
N GLU A 228 -7.58 -20.96 10.82
CA GLU A 228 -6.95 -22.10 11.53
C GLU A 228 -5.67 -21.92 12.37
N ALA A 229 -5.85 -22.15 13.67
CA ALA A 229 -4.83 -22.62 14.59
C ALA A 229 -4.68 -24.15 14.48
N SER A 230 -3.45 -24.66 14.48
CA SER A 230 -3.12 -25.95 15.11
C SER A 230 -1.67 -25.96 15.60
N ASP A 231 -1.57 -26.05 16.92
CA ASP A 231 -0.60 -26.75 17.77
C ASP A 231 0.92 -26.66 17.53
N LEU A 232 1.61 -26.28 18.60
CA LEU A 232 2.83 -27.00 19.02
C LEU A 232 2.71 -27.39 20.50
N PRO A 233 2.63 -28.70 20.81
CA PRO A 233 2.85 -29.22 22.15
C PRO A 233 4.30 -29.69 22.30
N GLY A 234 4.86 -29.54 23.51
CA GLY A 234 5.82 -30.51 24.03
C GLY A 234 7.31 -30.28 23.77
N LYS A 235 8.02 -30.13 24.88
CA LYS A 235 9.47 -30.25 25.11
C LYS A 235 9.85 -31.73 25.28
N THR A 236 10.91 -32.23 24.63
CA THR A 236 11.96 -33.14 25.18
C THR A 236 13.05 -33.48 24.14
N GLU A 237 14.21 -33.89 24.67
CA GLU A 237 15.57 -33.97 24.11
C GLU A 237 15.92 -35.20 23.23
N ASP A 238 17.14 -35.12 22.66
CA ASP A 238 18.07 -36.16 22.16
C ASP A 238 18.01 -36.72 20.72
N GLY A 239 19.14 -36.56 20.00
CA GLY A 239 19.80 -37.66 19.26
C GLY A 239 19.80 -37.68 17.71
N GLN A 240 21.01 -37.49 17.14
CA GLN A 240 21.55 -38.05 15.88
C GLN A 240 21.16 -37.54 14.46
N GLN A 241 22.17 -37.58 13.56
CA GLN A 241 22.33 -36.97 12.23
C GLN A 241 21.55 -37.57 11.02
N SER A 242 21.19 -36.67 10.07
CA SER A 242 21.08 -36.67 8.56
C SER A 242 21.17 -37.98 7.74
N PRO A 243 20.60 -38.10 6.48
CA PRO A 243 20.43 -37.03 5.47
C PRO A 243 19.16 -37.05 4.54
N ALA A 244 18.95 -35.93 3.83
CA ALA A 244 18.22 -35.67 2.57
C ALA A 244 17.14 -36.65 2.03
N ASP A 245 15.89 -36.19 1.79
CA ASP A 245 15.35 -35.77 0.47
C ASP A 245 13.82 -35.44 0.57
N GLN A 246 13.38 -34.44 -0.20
CA GLN A 246 12.01 -33.94 -0.57
C GLN A 246 10.79 -33.98 0.42
N PRO A 247 10.01 -32.89 0.52
CA PRO A 247 8.62 -32.94 0.99
C PRO A 247 7.61 -33.06 -0.17
N GLU A 248 6.79 -34.12 -0.15
CA GLU A 248 5.56 -34.17 -0.94
C GLU A 248 4.49 -33.28 -0.29
N THR A 249 4.07 -32.22 -0.98
CA THR A 249 2.87 -31.44 -0.62
C THR A 249 1.73 -31.81 -1.56
N ALA A 250 0.77 -32.60 -1.08
CA ALA A 250 -0.46 -32.91 -1.79
C ALA A 250 -1.53 -31.82 -1.54
N GLY A 251 -1.35 -30.66 -2.15
CA GLY A 251 -2.43 -29.69 -2.38
C GLY A 251 -2.96 -29.85 -3.80
N LYS A 252 -4.26 -30.17 -3.97
CA LYS A 252 -4.89 -30.31 -5.30
C LYS A 252 -4.78 -29.01 -6.09
N THR A 253 -3.76 -28.91 -6.94
CA THR A 253 -3.63 -27.89 -7.97
C THR A 253 -4.49 -28.29 -9.17
N VAL A 254 -5.22 -27.34 -9.74
CA VAL A 254 -5.92 -27.56 -11.02
C VAL A 254 -4.82 -27.74 -12.07
N PRO A 255 -4.73 -28.89 -12.74
CA PRO A 255 -3.58 -29.18 -13.56
C PRO A 255 -3.56 -28.25 -14.77
N LEU A 256 -2.38 -27.76 -15.11
CA LEU A 256 -2.17 -26.72 -16.11
C LEU A 256 -2.81 -27.04 -17.46
N TRP A 257 -2.92 -28.33 -17.82
CA TRP A 257 -3.59 -28.77 -19.05
C TRP A 257 -5.09 -28.45 -19.09
N MET A 258 -5.79 -28.39 -17.94
CA MET A 258 -7.20 -27.96 -17.89
C MET A 258 -7.32 -26.46 -18.15
N VAL A 259 -6.43 -25.64 -17.58
CA VAL A 259 -6.41 -24.19 -17.80
C VAL A 259 -6.06 -23.88 -19.27
N ILE A 260 -5.04 -24.56 -19.80
CA ILE A 260 -4.68 -24.48 -21.22
C ILE A 260 -5.84 -24.94 -22.10
N GLY A 261 -6.55 -26.01 -21.73
CA GLY A 261 -7.71 -26.50 -22.46
C GLY A 261 -8.84 -25.46 -22.57
N VAL A 262 -9.18 -24.78 -21.48
CA VAL A 262 -10.21 -23.71 -21.47
C VAL A 262 -9.77 -22.54 -22.35
N ILE A 263 -8.50 -22.13 -22.29
CA ILE A 263 -7.97 -21.03 -23.12
C ILE A 263 -8.02 -21.39 -24.61
N ILE A 264 -7.63 -22.62 -24.98
CA ILE A 264 -7.69 -23.08 -26.38
C ILE A 264 -9.14 -23.08 -26.89
N ILE A 265 -10.09 -23.55 -26.09
CA ILE A 265 -11.53 -23.54 -26.47
C ILE A 265 -12.03 -22.12 -26.69
N LEU A 266 -11.67 -21.17 -25.82
CA LEU A 266 -12.07 -19.77 -25.97
C LEU A 266 -11.45 -19.11 -27.20
N VAL A 267 -10.19 -19.41 -27.51
CA VAL A 267 -9.49 -18.90 -28.71
C VAL A 267 -10.10 -19.48 -29.99
N LEU A 268 -10.44 -20.77 -30.01
CA LEU A 268 -11.11 -21.40 -31.15
C LEU A 268 -12.52 -20.86 -31.36
N ALA A 269 -13.28 -20.62 -30.29
CA ALA A 269 -14.61 -20.00 -30.36
C ALA A 269 -14.55 -18.58 -30.93
N ALA A 270 -13.59 -17.76 -30.47
CA ALA A 270 -13.35 -16.42 -30.99
C ALA A 270 -12.91 -16.44 -32.47
N GLY A 271 -12.05 -17.40 -32.85
CA GLY A 271 -11.60 -17.61 -34.22
C GLY A 271 -12.73 -18.01 -35.18
N ALA A 272 -13.61 -18.93 -34.75
CA ALA A 272 -14.79 -19.33 -35.52
C ALA A 272 -15.78 -18.18 -35.68
N GLY A 273 -16.03 -17.40 -34.61
CA GLY A 273 -16.85 -16.19 -34.65
C GLY A 273 -16.30 -15.13 -35.60
N GLY A 274 -14.99 -14.86 -35.53
CA GLY A 274 -14.28 -13.95 -36.44
C GLY A 274 -14.33 -14.41 -37.90
N TYR A 275 -14.15 -15.72 -38.15
CA TYR A 275 -14.23 -16.29 -39.50
C TYR A 275 -15.64 -16.16 -40.10
N LEU A 276 -16.67 -16.47 -39.33
CA LEU A 276 -18.07 -16.32 -39.77
C LEU A 276 -18.42 -14.86 -40.04
N TYR A 277 -17.97 -13.95 -39.18
CA TYR A 277 -18.13 -12.50 -39.35
C TYR A 277 -17.44 -12.02 -40.65
N PHE A 278 -16.19 -12.43 -40.90
CA PHE A 278 -15.44 -12.02 -42.10
C PHE A 278 -15.99 -12.63 -43.39
N LYS A 279 -16.47 -13.88 -43.35
CA LYS A 279 -17.13 -14.53 -44.48
C LYS A 279 -18.44 -13.81 -44.86
N ARG A 280 -19.17 -13.29 -43.87
CA ARG A 280 -20.37 -12.45 -44.09
C ARG A 280 -20.01 -11.09 -44.69
N ARG A 281 -18.91 -10.48 -44.24
CA ARG A 281 -18.43 -9.17 -44.72
C ARG A 281 -17.82 -9.22 -46.13
N ARG A 282 -17.14 -10.31 -46.51
CA ARG A 282 -16.63 -10.49 -47.90
C ARG A 282 -17.75 -10.58 -48.93
N ARG A 283 -18.92 -11.14 -48.58
CA ARG A 283 -20.10 -11.10 -49.47
C ARG A 283 -20.58 -9.66 -49.73
N GLN A 284 -20.36 -8.75 -48.80
CA GLN A 284 -20.74 -7.34 -48.94
C GLN A 284 -19.66 -6.53 -49.69
N ALA A 285 -18.38 -6.82 -49.48
CA ALA A 285 -17.28 -6.05 -50.10
C ALA A 285 -17.02 -6.37 -51.60
N VAL A 286 -17.46 -7.52 -52.11
CA VAL A 286 -17.43 -7.80 -53.57
C VAL A 286 -18.39 -6.87 -54.35
N SER A 287 -19.25 -6.10 -53.66
CA SER A 287 -20.12 -5.10 -54.30
C SER A 287 -19.50 -3.71 -54.50
N SER A 288 -18.31 -3.42 -53.94
CA SER A 288 -17.73 -2.07 -53.95
C SER A 288 -16.21 -2.11 -54.14
N GLY A 289 -15.71 -1.98 -55.37
CA GLY A 289 -14.27 -2.02 -55.66
C GLY A 289 -13.67 -0.64 -55.93
N THR A 290 -12.56 -0.29 -55.25
CA THR A 290 -11.54 0.70 -55.67
C THR A 290 -10.32 0.66 -54.70
N SER A 291 -9.11 0.98 -55.20
CA SER A 291 -7.84 0.99 -54.43
C SER A 291 -6.93 2.15 -54.87
N GLU A 292 -6.24 2.82 -53.93
CA GLU A 292 -5.14 3.80 -54.18
C GLU A 292 -3.93 3.62 -53.21
N PRO A 293 -2.72 4.16 -53.52
CA PRO A 293 -1.42 3.80 -52.90
C PRO A 293 -0.74 4.91 -52.03
N GLU A 294 0.28 4.50 -51.22
CA GLU A 294 0.97 5.28 -50.15
C GLU A 294 2.24 6.09 -50.53
N PRO A 295 2.70 7.07 -49.70
CA PRO A 295 3.90 7.90 -49.93
C PRO A 295 5.16 7.55 -49.08
N ASN A 296 6.31 8.14 -49.44
CA ASN A 296 7.70 7.79 -49.07
C ASN A 296 8.40 8.90 -48.24
N ILE A 297 9.31 8.58 -47.29
CA ILE A 297 10.07 9.54 -46.46
C ILE A 297 11.59 9.23 -46.46
N VAL A 298 12.45 10.26 -46.50
CA VAL A 298 13.94 10.21 -46.49
C VAL A 298 14.52 10.97 -45.27
N LEU A 299 15.61 10.48 -44.68
CA LEU A 299 16.37 11.06 -43.55
C LEU A 299 17.75 11.56 -44.01
N SER A 300 18.23 12.70 -43.47
CA SER A 300 19.57 13.27 -43.72
C SER A 300 20.37 13.48 -42.43
N SER A 301 21.69 13.23 -42.51
CA SER A 301 22.67 13.34 -41.43
C SER A 301 23.68 14.45 -41.73
N GLN A 302 23.98 15.33 -40.75
CA GLN A 302 25.30 15.95 -40.44
C GLN A 302 25.12 17.18 -39.54
N GLU A 303 25.88 17.28 -38.44
CA GLU A 303 26.82 18.39 -38.17
C GLU A 303 27.62 18.15 -36.86
N GLN A 304 28.93 18.44 -36.94
CA GLN A 304 29.97 18.38 -35.90
C GLN A 304 30.53 19.81 -35.73
N GLN A 305 31.10 20.14 -34.54
CA GLN A 305 31.88 21.36 -34.13
C GLN A 305 31.13 22.24 -33.10
N GLN A 306 31.69 22.78 -32.00
CA GLN A 306 33.04 22.93 -31.42
C GLN A 306 32.89 23.48 -29.98
N ALA A 307 33.88 23.28 -29.08
CA ALA A 307 33.81 23.68 -27.65
C ALA A 307 34.23 25.15 -27.40
N PRO A 308 33.71 25.83 -26.33
CA PRO A 308 34.03 27.22 -25.99
C PRO A 308 35.26 27.35 -25.05
N PRO A 309 35.90 28.54 -24.97
CA PRO A 309 37.15 28.77 -24.23
C PRO A 309 36.97 29.06 -22.73
N GLU A 310 38.04 28.86 -21.97
CA GLU A 310 38.18 29.05 -20.52
C GLU A 310 38.14 30.53 -20.11
N ASP A 311 37.42 30.83 -19.03
CA ASP A 311 37.30 32.17 -18.42
C ASP A 311 37.86 32.16 -16.98
N ASN A 312 38.55 33.25 -16.65
CA ASN A 312 39.36 33.49 -15.46
C ASN A 312 38.64 33.29 -14.11
N LEU A 313 39.33 32.66 -13.16
CA LEU A 313 39.00 32.59 -11.74
C LEU A 313 39.72 33.71 -10.98
N GLU A 314 39.09 34.88 -10.84
CA GLU A 314 39.43 35.87 -9.82
C GLU A 314 38.14 36.49 -9.24
N ASP A 315 38.11 36.61 -7.91
CA ASP A 315 37.21 37.41 -7.07
C ASP A 315 35.70 37.09 -7.02
N ILE A 316 35.29 36.23 -6.06
CA ILE A 316 34.08 36.51 -5.25
C ILE A 316 34.32 36.06 -3.79
N ASP A 317 34.34 37.05 -2.90
CA ASP A 317 34.43 36.97 -1.45
C ASP A 317 33.27 36.20 -0.80
N ILE A 318 33.59 35.37 0.19
CA ILE A 318 32.63 34.70 1.08
C ILE A 318 32.57 35.50 2.39
N GLU A 319 31.49 36.24 2.60
CA GLU A 319 31.17 36.83 3.90
C GLU A 319 30.20 35.89 4.65
N LEU A 320 30.70 35.24 5.71
CA LEU A 320 29.93 34.41 6.63
C LEU A 320 29.24 35.28 7.69
N LYS A 321 27.91 35.16 7.78
CA LYS A 321 27.14 35.49 8.98
C LYS A 321 26.04 34.46 9.20
#